data_AF-A0AB73V0S3-F1
#
_entry.id   AF-A0AB73V0S3-F1
#
_cell.length_a   1.000
_cell.length_b   1.000
_cell.length_c   1.000
_cell.angle_alpha   90.00
_cell.angle_beta   90.00
_cell.angle_gamma   90.00
#
_symmetry.space_group_name_H-M   'P 1'
#
loop_
_entity.id
_entity.type
_entity.pdbx_description
1 polymer ?
#
loop_
_entity_poly.entity_id
_entity_poly.type
_entity_poly.pdbx_seq_one_letter_code
_entity_poly.pdbx_strand_id
1 'polypeptide(L)'
;MSNINYQVLREKAEKATKGSYIVGHTSVNQHGNLTGVFVCQKWKGEPGGVIAECHVNCLVETDAQAYANAEFIAEANPATVLALLDERERNLQYIKSRDQENEDIALTVGKLRVELEEVKQHAEELSETKAVRNQWRPDICPITGRAFFMWIEHPTLGNVPTYGGPLDSYTIPTKDGDGEFSCERYDHDFGGWVESECLGLYLIDDREQCRVYELEERVKELDAREISLPERSSMLHRTDFHDDYQTVMAYKVSEVIAAIRAAGIRIKGGE
;
A
#
# COMPACT_ATOMS: atom_id res chain seq x y z
N MET A 1 18.56 -0.02 52.73
CA MET A 1 19.83 0.38 52.08
C MET A 1 20.75 0.92 53.15
N SER A 2 21.96 0.35 53.28
CA SER A 2 22.97 0.84 54.21
C SER A 2 23.37 2.28 53.84
N ASN A 3 23.38 3.18 54.83
CA ASN A 3 23.69 4.59 54.67
C ASN A 3 25.22 4.79 54.56
N ILE A 4 25.84 4.18 53.54
CA ILE A 4 27.29 4.28 53.31
C ILE A 4 27.57 5.66 52.69
N ASN A 5 28.38 6.45 53.39
CA ASN A 5 28.88 7.70 52.84
C ASN A 5 30.09 7.43 51.93
N TYR A 6 29.83 7.35 50.62
CA TYR A 6 30.84 7.06 49.60
C TYR A 6 31.96 8.10 49.52
N GLN A 7 31.66 9.38 49.79
CA GLN A 7 32.66 10.45 49.78
C GLN A 7 33.65 10.27 50.93
N VAL A 8 33.13 10.01 52.13
CA VAL A 8 33.96 9.72 53.31
C VAL A 8 34.78 8.45 53.10
N LEU A 9 34.21 7.43 52.44
CA LEU A 9 34.93 6.21 52.11
C LEU A 9 36.07 6.46 51.11
N ARG A 10 35.83 7.25 50.07
CA ARG A 10 36.85 7.68 49.09
C ARG A 10 38.00 8.40 49.79
N GLU A 11 37.70 9.42 50.58
CA GLU A 11 38.71 10.20 51.30
C GLU A 11 39.57 9.34 52.23
N LYS A 12 38.97 8.34 52.89
CA LYS A 12 39.71 7.38 53.72
C LYS A 12 40.60 6.49 52.88
N ALA A 13 40.11 5.99 51.75
CA ALA A 13 40.89 5.15 50.84
C ALA A 13 42.07 5.91 50.20
N GLU A 14 41.88 7.18 49.80
CA GLU A 14 42.95 8.01 49.24
C GLU A 14 44.07 8.33 50.23
N LYS A 15 43.74 8.45 51.52
CA LYS A 15 44.70 8.68 52.61
C LYS A 15 45.41 7.42 53.09
N ALA A 16 44.86 6.24 52.81
CA ALA A 16 45.45 4.97 53.19
C ALA A 16 46.66 4.62 52.30
N THR A 17 47.42 3.60 52.70
CA THR A 17 48.60 3.18 51.94
C THR A 17 48.20 2.74 50.52
N LYS A 18 48.86 3.33 49.53
CA LYS A 18 48.53 3.10 48.11
C LYS A 18 49.09 1.76 47.63
N GLY A 19 48.45 1.23 46.59
CA GLY A 19 48.87 0.01 45.90
C GLY A 19 48.18 -1.25 46.41
N SER A 20 48.57 -2.39 45.84
CA SER A 20 48.00 -3.69 46.18
C SER A 20 48.56 -4.23 47.49
N TYR A 21 47.73 -4.94 48.23
CA TYR A 21 48.13 -5.67 49.42
C TYR A 21 48.17 -7.17 49.13
N ILE A 22 48.93 -7.91 49.94
CA ILE A 22 49.02 -9.37 49.90
C ILE A 22 49.08 -9.91 51.33
N VAL A 23 48.70 -11.18 51.49
CA VAL A 23 48.97 -11.90 52.73
C VAL A 23 50.47 -12.11 52.86
N GLY A 24 51.02 -11.73 54.00
CA GLY A 24 52.44 -11.73 54.29
C GLY A 24 52.82 -12.81 55.29
N HIS A 25 53.62 -12.42 56.28
CA HIS A 25 54.14 -13.33 57.30
C HIS A 25 53.04 -13.85 58.24
N THR A 26 53.40 -14.82 59.06
CA THR A 26 52.57 -15.31 60.16
C THR A 26 53.33 -15.32 61.48
N SER A 27 52.59 -15.15 62.56
CA SER A 27 53.08 -15.22 63.93
C SER A 27 52.65 -16.54 64.54
N VAL A 28 53.57 -17.21 65.24
CA VAL A 28 53.30 -18.47 65.96
C VAL A 28 53.84 -18.39 67.39
N ASN A 29 53.14 -19.01 68.33
CA ASN A 29 53.59 -19.06 69.72
C ASN A 29 54.67 -20.14 69.95
N GLN A 30 55.17 -20.22 71.19
CA GLN A 30 56.18 -21.20 71.61
C GLN A 30 55.71 -22.66 71.50
N HIS A 31 54.40 -22.89 71.35
CA HIS A 31 53.78 -24.21 71.19
C HIS A 31 53.49 -24.55 69.72
N GLY A 32 53.83 -23.67 68.77
CA GLY A 32 53.61 -23.88 67.34
C GLY A 32 52.20 -23.53 66.84
N ASN A 33 51.36 -22.93 67.68
CA ASN A 33 50.02 -22.50 67.27
C ASN A 33 50.06 -21.11 66.63
N LEU A 34 49.25 -20.91 65.59
CA LEU A 34 49.10 -19.63 64.92
C LEU A 34 48.56 -18.57 65.89
N THR A 35 49.21 -17.41 65.93
CA THR A 35 48.80 -16.26 66.75
C THR A 35 48.35 -15.07 65.91
N GLY A 36 48.80 -14.98 64.66
CA GLY A 36 48.37 -13.91 63.76
C GLY A 36 48.81 -14.11 62.31
N VAL A 37 48.03 -13.54 61.38
CA VAL A 37 48.34 -13.49 59.94
C VAL A 37 48.47 -12.02 59.54
N PHE A 38 49.58 -11.66 58.90
CA PHE A 38 49.85 -10.27 58.52
C PHE A 38 49.37 -9.96 57.11
N VAL A 39 48.79 -8.77 56.93
CA VAL A 39 48.53 -8.16 55.62
C VAL A 39 49.63 -7.16 55.34
N CYS A 40 50.30 -7.31 54.21
CA CYS A 40 51.46 -6.51 53.83
C CYS A 40 51.19 -5.74 52.53
N GLN A 41 51.87 -4.61 52.37
CA GLN A 41 51.95 -3.93 51.08
C GLN A 41 52.77 -4.78 50.11
N LYS A 42 52.25 -5.02 48.91
CA LYS A 42 52.98 -5.74 47.87
C LYS A 42 54.14 -4.88 47.37
N TRP A 43 55.38 -5.37 47.53
CA TRP A 43 56.58 -4.69 47.05
C TRP A 43 57.40 -5.65 46.18
N LYS A 44 57.53 -5.35 44.89
CA LYS A 44 58.24 -6.20 43.91
C LYS A 44 57.76 -7.67 43.89
N GLY A 45 56.49 -7.93 44.22
CA GLY A 45 55.91 -9.27 44.25
C GLY A 45 55.94 -9.94 45.63
N GLU A 46 56.70 -9.38 46.58
CA GLU A 46 56.91 -9.96 47.91
C GLU A 46 56.22 -9.14 49.02
N PRO A 47 55.99 -9.73 50.21
CA PRO A 47 55.48 -9.01 51.37
C PRO A 47 56.45 -7.92 51.80
N GLY A 48 56.05 -6.66 51.64
CA GLY A 48 56.79 -5.49 52.08
C GLY A 48 56.42 -5.09 53.51
N GLY A 49 56.10 -3.81 53.71
CA GLY A 49 55.69 -3.29 55.01
C GLY A 49 54.37 -3.90 55.50
N VAL A 50 54.28 -4.21 56.79
CA VAL A 50 53.05 -4.68 57.44
C VAL A 50 52.04 -3.54 57.54
N ILE A 51 50.80 -3.81 57.11
CA ILE A 51 49.68 -2.86 57.12
C ILE A 51 48.69 -3.20 58.24
N ALA A 52 48.39 -4.48 58.43
CA ALA A 52 47.45 -4.95 59.44
C ALA A 52 47.82 -6.37 59.91
N GLU A 53 47.37 -6.74 61.11
CA GLU A 53 47.51 -8.10 61.66
C GLU A 53 46.13 -8.65 62.02
N CYS A 54 45.79 -9.79 61.41
CA CYS A 54 44.63 -10.59 61.76
C CYS A 54 45.00 -11.55 62.89
N HIS A 55 44.68 -11.15 64.12
CA HIS A 55 44.98 -11.94 65.32
C HIS A 55 44.08 -13.18 65.40
N VAL A 56 44.69 -14.31 65.77
CA VAL A 56 43.95 -15.48 66.24
C VAL A 56 43.54 -15.19 67.68
N ASN A 57 42.24 -15.04 67.92
CA ASN A 57 41.67 -14.75 69.23
C ASN A 57 40.46 -15.66 69.50
N CYS A 58 39.80 -15.49 70.65
CA CYS A 58 38.68 -16.35 71.04
C CYS A 58 37.45 -16.28 70.13
N LEU A 59 37.38 -15.33 69.19
CA LEU A 59 36.32 -15.20 68.19
C LEU A 59 36.76 -15.70 66.79
N VAL A 60 38.00 -16.12 66.64
CA VAL A 60 38.52 -16.78 65.44
C VAL A 60 38.58 -18.27 65.72
N GLU A 61 37.64 -19.02 65.14
CA GLU A 61 37.43 -20.43 65.49
C GLU A 61 38.51 -21.34 64.89
N THR A 62 39.13 -20.92 63.79
CA THR A 62 40.12 -21.72 63.07
C THR A 62 41.24 -20.89 62.48
N ASP A 63 42.42 -21.50 62.32
CA ASP A 63 43.54 -20.89 61.61
C ASP A 63 43.16 -20.47 60.18
N ALA A 64 42.34 -21.28 59.49
CA ALA A 64 41.84 -20.99 58.15
C ALA A 64 41.01 -19.70 58.11
N GLN A 65 40.24 -19.41 59.16
CA GLN A 65 39.49 -18.16 59.26
C GLN A 65 40.42 -16.95 59.45
N ALA A 66 41.55 -17.10 60.14
CA ALA A 66 42.54 -16.04 60.26
C ALA A 66 43.18 -15.70 58.90
N TYR A 67 43.50 -16.72 58.10
CA TYR A 67 43.96 -16.52 56.72
C TYR A 67 42.89 -15.87 55.86
N ALA A 68 41.64 -16.34 55.90
CA ALA A 68 40.54 -15.77 55.12
C ALA A 68 40.29 -14.29 55.46
N ASN A 69 40.42 -13.90 56.73
CA ASN A 69 40.32 -12.50 57.15
C ASN A 69 41.44 -11.64 56.54
N ALA A 70 42.69 -12.15 56.55
CA ALA A 70 43.83 -11.46 55.97
C ALA A 70 43.71 -11.35 54.44
N GLU A 71 43.28 -12.42 53.77
CA GLU A 71 43.00 -12.43 52.33
C GLU A 71 41.92 -11.41 51.96
N PHE A 72 40.81 -11.37 52.71
CA PHE A 72 39.75 -10.39 52.47
C PHE A 72 40.26 -8.95 52.61
N ILE A 73 41.03 -8.64 53.66
CA ILE A 73 41.59 -7.30 53.85
C ILE A 73 42.62 -6.96 52.76
N ALA A 74 43.40 -7.94 52.31
CA ALA A 74 44.35 -7.76 51.23
C ALA A 74 43.63 -7.45 49.89
N GLU A 75 42.52 -8.11 49.62
CA GLU A 75 41.72 -7.90 48.41
C GLU A 75 40.88 -6.62 48.50
N ALA A 76 40.22 -6.36 49.63
CA ALA A 76 39.42 -5.17 49.94
C ALA A 76 40.30 -3.96 50.35
N ASN A 77 41.46 -3.82 49.72
CA ASN A 77 42.41 -2.74 49.98
C ASN A 77 41.91 -1.40 49.40
N PRO A 78 42.59 -0.28 49.72
CA PRO A 78 42.19 1.04 49.22
C PRO A 78 42.14 1.16 47.69
N ALA A 79 43.02 0.47 46.95
CA ALA A 79 43.00 0.51 45.49
C ALA A 79 41.73 -0.16 44.92
N THR A 80 41.34 -1.31 45.47
CA THR A 80 40.10 -2.00 45.10
C THR A 80 38.88 -1.16 45.43
N VAL A 81 38.83 -0.55 46.62
CA VAL A 81 37.72 0.34 47.03
C VAL A 81 37.60 1.53 46.08
N LEU A 82 38.71 2.19 45.73
CA LEU A 82 38.69 3.32 44.79
C LEU A 82 38.21 2.89 43.40
N ALA A 83 38.67 1.75 42.89
CA ALA A 83 38.22 1.22 41.60
C ALA A 83 36.70 0.96 41.57
N LEU A 84 36.15 0.38 42.64
CA LEU A 84 34.71 0.16 42.77
C LEU A 84 33.92 1.47 42.86
N LEU A 85 34.47 2.50 43.52
CA LEU A 85 33.85 3.83 43.59
C LEU A 85 33.87 4.52 42.22
N ASP A 86 34.97 4.43 41.48
CA ASP A 86 35.09 4.97 40.11
C ASP A 86 34.12 4.26 39.15
N GLU A 87 33.97 2.94 39.26
CA GLU A 87 32.96 2.19 38.50
C GLU A 87 31.54 2.63 38.86
N ARG A 88 31.24 2.77 40.16
CA ARG A 88 29.94 3.25 40.62
C ARG A 88 29.61 4.64 40.10
N GLU A 89 30.58 5.56 40.13
CA GLU A 89 30.41 6.93 39.62
C GLU A 89 30.14 6.94 38.11
N ARG A 90 30.89 6.14 37.33
CA ARG A 90 30.63 5.96 35.89
C ARG A 90 29.24 5.39 35.62
N ASN A 91 28.82 4.37 36.37
CA ASN A 91 27.49 3.79 36.23
C ASN A 91 26.38 4.80 36.55
N LEU A 92 26.56 5.63 37.57
CA LEU A 92 25.61 6.70 37.89
C LEU A 92 25.54 7.78 36.79
N GLN A 93 26.67 8.14 36.19
CA GLN A 93 26.70 9.06 35.06
C GLN A 93 25.98 8.46 33.84
N TYR A 94 26.21 7.18 33.56
CA TYR A 94 25.53 6.48 32.47
C TYR A 94 24.01 6.46 32.66
N ILE A 95 23.52 6.14 33.87
CA ILE A 95 22.09 6.16 34.18
C ILE A 95 21.49 7.55 33.94
N LYS A 96 22.15 8.61 34.44
CA LYS A 96 21.70 10.00 34.20
C LYS A 96 21.61 10.33 32.71
N SER A 97 22.61 9.94 31.92
CA SER A 97 22.60 10.17 30.47
C SER A 97 21.45 9.42 29.78
N ARG A 98 21.17 8.18 30.21
CA ARG A 98 20.06 7.38 29.68
C ARG A 98 18.71 7.96 30.05
N ASP A 99 18.56 8.46 31.27
CA ASP A 99 17.33 9.12 31.70
C ASP A 99 17.06 10.38 30.88
N GLN A 100 18.09 11.19 30.61
CA GLN A 100 17.97 12.36 29.74
C GLN A 100 17.60 11.97 28.29
N GLU A 101 18.27 10.98 27.73
CA GLU A 101 17.95 10.47 26.38
C GLU A 101 16.51 9.96 26.30
N ASN A 102 16.05 9.24 27.33
CA ASN A 102 14.67 8.74 27.39
C ASN A 102 13.65 9.89 27.48
N GLU A 103 13.97 10.97 28.18
CA GLU A 103 13.13 12.18 28.24
C GLU A 103 13.03 12.85 26.86
N ASP A 104 14.16 13.02 26.16
CA ASP A 104 14.20 13.59 24.81
C ASP A 104 13.43 12.73 23.80
N ILE A 105 13.54 11.41 23.91
CA ILE A 105 12.75 10.45 23.12
C ILE A 105 11.25 10.61 23.43
N ALA A 106 10.87 10.72 24.70
CA ALA A 106 9.47 10.88 25.09
C ALA A 106 8.86 12.17 24.52
N LEU A 107 9.60 13.28 24.54
CA LEU A 107 9.19 14.55 23.92
C LEU A 107 9.03 14.42 22.41
N THR A 108 9.98 13.75 21.74
CA THR A 108 9.94 13.55 20.28
C THR A 108 8.77 12.67 19.86
N VAL A 109 8.56 11.55 20.55
CA VAL A 109 7.41 10.66 20.34
C VAL A 109 6.10 11.40 20.61
N GLY A 110 6.06 12.29 21.61
CA GLY A 110 4.92 13.16 21.88
C GLY A 110 4.57 14.05 20.69
N LYS A 111 5.56 14.75 20.10
CA LYS A 111 5.36 15.60 18.91
C LYS A 111 4.88 14.80 17.70
N LEU A 112 5.53 13.68 17.40
CA LEU A 112 5.17 12.82 16.27
C LEU A 112 3.74 12.26 16.39
N ARG A 113 3.27 11.98 17.62
CA ARG A 113 1.88 11.55 17.84
C ARG A 113 0.87 12.65 17.49
N VAL A 114 1.18 13.90 17.81
CA VAL A 114 0.32 15.04 17.45
C VAL A 114 0.32 15.24 15.94
N GLU A 115 1.50 15.29 15.31
CA GLU A 115 1.61 15.43 13.85
C GLU A 115 0.91 14.28 13.10
N LEU A 116 1.03 13.05 13.60
CA LEU A 116 0.34 11.90 13.02
C LEU A 116 -1.19 12.05 13.11
N GLU A 117 -1.71 12.58 14.21
CA GLU A 117 -3.14 12.79 14.39
C GLU A 117 -3.66 13.90 13.46
N GLU A 118 -2.91 14.99 13.31
CA GLU A 118 -3.22 16.07 12.35
C GLU A 118 -3.25 15.54 10.90
N VAL A 119 -2.26 14.74 10.51
CA VAL A 119 -2.22 14.12 9.17
C VAL A 119 -3.40 13.18 8.94
N LYS A 120 -3.81 12.40 9.96
CA LYS A 120 -4.97 11.52 9.86
C LYS A 120 -6.26 12.32 9.67
N GLN A 121 -6.49 13.36 10.45
CA GLN A 121 -7.66 14.23 10.32
C GLN A 121 -7.72 14.85 8.92
N HIS A 122 -6.61 15.40 8.42
CA HIS A 122 -6.56 15.92 7.05
C HIS A 122 -6.81 14.86 5.97
N ALA A 123 -6.35 13.62 6.17
CA ALA A 123 -6.63 12.53 5.24
C ALA A 123 -8.12 12.14 5.24
N GLU A 124 -8.76 12.15 6.41
CA GLU A 124 -10.20 11.91 6.56
C GLU A 124 -11.02 13.01 5.88
N GLU A 125 -10.72 14.29 6.14
CA GLU A 125 -11.33 15.43 5.45
C GLU A 125 -11.15 15.36 3.92
N LEU A 126 -9.96 14.99 3.44
CA LEU A 126 -9.69 14.79 2.02
C LEU A 126 -10.51 13.62 1.44
N SER A 127 -10.78 12.58 2.23
CA SER A 127 -11.60 11.46 1.81
C SER A 127 -13.08 11.83 1.74
N GLU A 128 -13.60 12.59 2.71
CA GLU A 128 -14.97 13.10 2.72
C GLU A 128 -15.20 14.07 1.56
N THR A 129 -14.28 15.02 1.33
CA THR A 129 -14.37 15.95 0.21
C THR A 129 -14.30 15.23 -1.15
N LYS A 130 -13.51 14.15 -1.28
CA LYS A 130 -13.52 13.30 -2.47
C LYS A 130 -14.84 12.54 -2.62
N ALA A 131 -15.42 12.02 -1.55
CA ALA A 131 -16.72 11.35 -1.58
C ALA A 131 -17.83 12.31 -2.05
N VAL A 132 -17.85 13.53 -1.53
CA VAL A 132 -18.78 14.59 -1.96
C VAL A 132 -18.52 15.02 -3.42
N ARG A 133 -17.25 15.14 -3.82
CA ARG A 133 -16.88 15.50 -5.20
C ARG A 133 -17.20 14.39 -6.22
N ASN A 134 -17.18 13.13 -5.80
CA ASN A 134 -17.53 11.97 -6.63
C ASN A 134 -19.04 11.80 -6.82
N GLN A 135 -19.86 12.70 -6.29
CA GLN A 135 -21.29 12.74 -6.55
C GLN A 135 -21.57 13.32 -7.95
N TRP A 136 -20.99 12.67 -8.98
CA TRP A 136 -21.19 13.01 -10.37
C TRP A 136 -22.63 12.69 -10.77
N ARG A 137 -23.39 13.76 -11.00
CA ARG A 137 -24.81 13.71 -11.37
C ARG A 137 -25.08 14.78 -12.42
N PRO A 138 -25.01 14.42 -13.70
CA PRO A 138 -25.60 15.22 -14.78
C PRO A 138 -27.09 15.51 -14.51
N ASP A 139 -27.62 16.63 -15.00
CA ASP A 139 -29.07 16.87 -14.92
C ASP A 139 -29.85 16.00 -15.91
N ILE A 140 -29.18 15.49 -16.94
CA ILE A 140 -29.72 14.60 -17.97
C ILE A 140 -28.78 13.42 -18.13
N CYS A 141 -29.31 12.20 -18.15
CA CYS A 141 -28.55 10.98 -18.38
C CYS A 141 -27.87 11.06 -19.76
N PRO A 142 -26.53 10.89 -19.84
CA PRO A 142 -25.80 11.07 -21.09
C PRO A 142 -26.08 9.99 -22.14
N ILE A 143 -26.62 8.84 -21.74
CA ILE A 143 -26.90 7.71 -22.64
C ILE A 143 -28.38 7.67 -23.04
N THR A 144 -29.30 7.80 -22.07
CA THR A 144 -30.74 7.67 -22.33
C THR A 144 -31.45 9.00 -22.54
N GLY A 145 -30.82 10.14 -22.22
CA GLY A 145 -31.47 11.45 -22.28
C GLY A 145 -32.55 11.70 -21.21
N ARG A 146 -32.74 10.77 -20.26
CA ARG A 146 -33.73 10.92 -19.17
C ARG A 146 -33.27 12.00 -18.17
N ALA A 147 -34.19 12.81 -17.67
CA ALA A 147 -33.87 13.80 -16.65
C ALA A 147 -33.57 13.14 -15.30
N PHE A 148 -32.69 13.76 -14.50
CA PHE A 148 -32.48 13.32 -13.13
C PHE A 148 -33.79 13.40 -12.34
N PHE A 149 -34.03 12.37 -11.52
CA PHE A 149 -35.17 12.30 -10.64
C PHE A 149 -34.75 12.43 -9.17
N MET A 150 -34.01 11.47 -8.61
CA MET A 150 -33.55 11.50 -7.21
C MET A 150 -32.35 10.58 -6.95
N TRP A 151 -31.84 10.61 -5.72
CA TRP A 151 -30.85 9.66 -5.23
C TRP A 151 -31.57 8.49 -4.55
N ILE A 152 -31.16 7.26 -4.86
CA ILE A 152 -31.73 6.04 -4.29
C ILE A 152 -30.59 5.13 -3.82
N GLU A 153 -30.74 4.52 -2.65
CA GLU A 153 -29.80 3.54 -2.13
C GLU A 153 -29.90 2.23 -2.91
N HIS A 154 -28.81 1.85 -3.56
CA HIS A 154 -28.65 0.59 -4.29
C HIS A 154 -27.93 -0.45 -3.41
N PRO A 155 -28.41 -1.70 -3.33
CA PRO A 155 -27.81 -2.74 -2.50
C PRO A 155 -26.31 -2.98 -2.77
N THR A 156 -25.86 -2.82 -4.01
CA THR A 156 -24.47 -3.10 -4.43
C THR A 156 -23.66 -1.85 -4.77
N LEU A 157 -24.30 -0.76 -5.17
CA LEU A 157 -23.63 0.44 -5.69
C LEU A 157 -23.65 1.61 -4.68
N GLY A 158 -24.30 1.43 -3.54
CA GLY A 158 -24.53 2.50 -2.58
C GLY A 158 -25.52 3.53 -3.10
N ASN A 159 -25.41 4.77 -2.66
CA ASN A 159 -26.34 5.82 -3.07
C ASN A 159 -26.07 6.25 -4.52
N VAL A 160 -27.00 5.99 -5.45
CA VAL A 160 -26.83 6.25 -6.89
C VAL A 160 -27.84 7.29 -7.40
N PRO A 161 -27.46 8.11 -8.40
CA PRO A 161 -28.41 9.03 -9.01
C PRO A 161 -29.29 8.25 -10.01
N THR A 162 -30.60 8.45 -9.93
CA THR A 162 -31.56 7.83 -10.85
C THR A 162 -32.21 8.87 -11.76
N TYR A 163 -32.58 8.42 -12.97
CA TYR A 163 -33.07 9.24 -14.07
C TYR A 163 -34.36 8.65 -14.63
N GLY A 164 -35.36 9.48 -14.90
CA GLY A 164 -36.69 9.02 -15.32
C GLY A 164 -37.79 9.89 -14.74
N GLY A 165 -38.75 9.27 -14.04
CA GLY A 165 -39.91 9.95 -13.49
C GLY A 165 -40.51 9.24 -12.28
N PRO A 166 -41.71 9.66 -11.85
CA PRO A 166 -42.31 9.21 -10.59
C PRO A 166 -42.84 7.77 -10.60
N LEU A 167 -42.98 7.13 -11.77
CA LEU A 167 -43.36 5.72 -11.88
C LEU A 167 -42.13 4.83 -11.83
N ASP A 168 -41.14 5.15 -12.68
CA ASP A 168 -39.89 4.41 -12.80
C ASP A 168 -38.70 5.34 -12.91
N SER A 169 -37.63 5.00 -12.21
CA SER A 169 -36.34 5.67 -12.35
C SER A 169 -35.21 4.67 -12.53
N TYR A 170 -34.15 5.06 -13.23
CA TYR A 170 -33.15 4.14 -13.73
C TYR A 170 -31.75 4.66 -13.44
N THR A 171 -30.80 3.75 -13.19
CA THR A 171 -29.39 4.12 -13.10
C THR A 171 -28.84 4.59 -14.45
N ILE A 172 -27.71 5.29 -14.43
CA ILE A 172 -26.99 5.59 -15.67
C ILE A 172 -26.54 4.25 -16.27
N PRO A 173 -26.83 3.97 -17.55
CA PRO A 173 -26.49 2.69 -18.14
C PRO A 173 -24.99 2.40 -18.07
N THR A 174 -24.64 1.16 -17.76
CA THR A 174 -23.26 0.69 -17.79
C THR A 174 -23.09 -0.32 -18.91
N LYS A 175 -21.88 -0.40 -19.46
CA LYS A 175 -21.53 -1.35 -20.52
C LYS A 175 -21.27 -2.70 -19.88
N ASP A 176 -21.94 -3.74 -20.36
CA ASP A 176 -21.69 -5.11 -19.93
C ASP A 176 -20.46 -5.73 -20.63
N GLY A 177 -20.19 -7.01 -20.33
CA GLY A 177 -19.06 -7.74 -20.90
C GLY A 177 -19.18 -7.99 -22.41
N ASP A 178 -20.39 -8.00 -22.96
CA ASP A 178 -20.69 -8.23 -24.37
C ASP A 178 -20.74 -6.91 -25.17
N GLY A 179 -20.71 -5.80 -24.45
CA GLY A 179 -20.63 -4.45 -24.98
C GLY A 179 -21.97 -3.75 -25.20
N GLU A 180 -23.04 -4.35 -24.70
CA GLU A 180 -24.38 -3.80 -24.66
C GLU A 180 -24.56 -2.93 -23.40
N PHE A 181 -25.42 -1.91 -23.48
CA PHE A 181 -25.72 -1.06 -22.33
C PHE A 181 -26.97 -1.55 -21.60
N SER A 182 -26.83 -1.71 -20.29
CA SER A 182 -27.92 -2.08 -19.38
C SER A 182 -28.04 -1.08 -18.24
N CYS A 183 -29.27 -0.92 -17.73
CA CYS A 183 -29.53 -0.10 -16.54
C CYS A 183 -30.46 -0.81 -15.56
N GLU A 184 -30.27 -0.52 -14.28
CA GLU A 184 -31.10 -1.06 -13.20
C GLU A 184 -32.31 -0.14 -13.00
N ARG A 185 -33.51 -0.72 -12.92
CA ARG A 185 -34.77 -0.01 -12.74
C ARG A 185 -35.16 -0.04 -11.27
N TYR A 186 -35.60 1.10 -10.77
CA TYR A 186 -36.29 1.24 -9.49
C TYR A 186 -37.76 1.55 -9.77
N ASP A 187 -38.62 0.64 -9.34
CA ASP A 187 -40.07 0.74 -9.45
C ASP A 187 -40.60 1.47 -8.22
N HIS A 188 -41.17 2.67 -8.41
CA HIS A 188 -41.63 3.51 -7.31
C HIS A 188 -42.99 3.08 -6.75
N ASP A 189 -43.79 2.37 -7.55
CA ASP A 189 -45.07 1.83 -7.10
C ASP A 189 -44.86 0.60 -6.19
N PHE A 190 -43.89 -0.24 -6.54
CA PHE A 190 -43.46 -1.37 -5.72
C PHE A 190 -42.52 -0.95 -4.57
N GLY A 191 -41.73 0.11 -4.76
CA GLY A 191 -40.76 0.61 -3.79
C GLY A 191 -39.49 -0.21 -3.72
N GLY A 192 -38.99 -0.70 -4.86
CA GLY A 192 -37.80 -1.55 -4.89
C GLY A 192 -37.10 -1.65 -6.25
N TRP A 193 -35.87 -2.14 -6.21
CA TRP A 193 -35.08 -2.46 -7.40
C TRP A 193 -35.59 -3.73 -8.05
N VAL A 194 -35.71 -3.71 -9.38
CA VAL A 194 -36.21 -4.81 -10.21
C VAL A 194 -35.19 -5.16 -11.28
N GLU A 195 -35.39 -6.30 -11.98
CA GLU A 195 -34.43 -6.82 -12.94
C GLU A 195 -33.99 -5.78 -13.97
N SER A 196 -32.69 -5.82 -14.29
CA SER A 196 -32.03 -4.90 -15.21
C SER A 196 -32.70 -4.92 -16.58
N GLU A 197 -32.92 -3.74 -17.15
CA GLU A 197 -33.44 -3.59 -18.51
C GLU A 197 -32.27 -3.42 -19.48
N CYS A 198 -32.29 -4.20 -20.55
CA CYS A 198 -31.35 -4.07 -21.65
C CYS A 198 -31.86 -3.03 -22.66
N LEU A 199 -31.02 -2.05 -23.00
CA LEU A 199 -31.41 -0.93 -23.85
C LEU A 199 -31.22 -1.18 -25.35
N GLY A 200 -30.57 -2.28 -25.75
CA GLY A 200 -30.28 -2.58 -27.16
C GLY A 200 -29.38 -1.54 -27.85
N LEU A 201 -28.65 -0.75 -27.06
CA LEU A 201 -27.69 0.25 -27.56
C LEU A 201 -26.29 -0.35 -27.56
N TYR A 202 -25.54 -0.09 -28.63
CA TYR A 202 -24.15 -0.52 -28.80
C TYR A 202 -23.29 0.67 -29.24
N LEU A 203 -22.04 0.71 -28.77
CA LEU A 203 -21.07 1.66 -29.30
C LEU A 203 -20.62 1.19 -30.69
N ILE A 204 -20.93 1.99 -31.70
CA ILE A 204 -20.37 1.85 -33.05
C ILE A 204 -19.04 2.59 -33.06
N ASP A 205 -17.96 1.94 -33.51
CA ASP A 205 -16.68 2.62 -33.66
C ASP A 205 -16.67 3.55 -34.89
N ASP A 206 -15.83 4.59 -34.87
CA ASP A 206 -15.77 5.59 -35.95
C ASP A 206 -15.50 4.95 -37.33
N ARG A 207 -14.80 3.80 -37.36
CA ARG A 207 -14.48 3.10 -38.60
C ARG A 207 -15.69 2.37 -39.16
N GLU A 208 -16.50 1.74 -38.32
CA GLU A 208 -17.78 1.15 -38.71
C GLU A 208 -18.75 2.22 -39.18
N GLN A 209 -18.79 3.37 -38.50
CA GLN A 209 -19.62 4.49 -38.93
C GLN A 209 -19.20 5.03 -40.31
N CYS A 210 -17.89 5.18 -40.56
CA CYS A 210 -17.39 5.54 -41.90
C CYS A 210 -17.79 4.51 -42.96
N ARG A 211 -17.68 3.21 -42.66
CA ARG A 211 -18.06 2.14 -43.59
C ARG A 211 -19.55 2.18 -43.92
N VAL A 212 -20.41 2.46 -42.94
CA VAL A 212 -21.85 2.59 -43.17
C VAL A 212 -22.13 3.77 -44.09
N TYR A 213 -21.50 4.93 -43.86
CA TYR A 213 -21.66 6.09 -44.75
C TYR A 213 -21.18 5.82 -46.18
N GLU A 214 -20.02 5.19 -46.35
CA GLU A 214 -19.50 4.80 -47.67
C GLU A 214 -20.47 3.84 -48.39
N LEU A 215 -21.04 2.88 -47.65
CA LEU A 215 -22.02 1.94 -48.20
C LEU A 215 -23.33 2.64 -48.57
N GLU A 216 -23.86 3.52 -47.73
CA GLU A 216 -25.07 4.29 -48.02
C GLU A 216 -24.89 5.18 -49.26
N GLU A 217 -23.72 5.81 -49.42
CA GLU A 217 -23.40 6.60 -50.60
C GLU A 217 -23.31 5.72 -51.86
N ARG A 218 -22.65 4.55 -51.74
CA ARG A 218 -22.56 3.58 -52.84
C ARG A 218 -23.94 3.04 -53.24
N VAL A 219 -24.84 2.80 -52.29
CA VAL A 219 -26.22 2.38 -52.57
C VAL A 219 -26.97 3.48 -53.31
N LYS A 220 -26.89 4.74 -52.86
CA LYS A 220 -27.50 5.88 -53.56
C LYS A 220 -26.97 6.04 -54.99
N GLU A 221 -25.66 5.88 -55.19
CA GLU A 221 -25.05 5.92 -56.52
C GLU A 221 -25.59 4.80 -57.41
N LEU A 222 -25.70 3.58 -56.88
CA LEU A 222 -26.22 2.43 -57.63
C LEU A 222 -27.71 2.57 -57.95
N ASP A 223 -28.52 3.07 -57.03
CA ASP A 223 -29.96 3.30 -57.22
C ASP A 223 -30.25 4.40 -58.27
N ALA A 224 -29.33 5.37 -58.42
CA ALA A 224 -29.45 6.43 -59.43
C ALA A 224 -28.99 6.01 -60.84
N ARG A 225 -28.42 4.81 -61.03
CA ARG A 225 -27.97 4.35 -62.34
C ARG A 225 -29.15 3.86 -63.19
N GLU A 226 -29.47 4.62 -64.22
CA GLU A 226 -30.44 4.22 -65.24
C GLU A 226 -29.74 3.58 -66.45
N ILE A 227 -30.35 2.51 -67.00
CA ILE A 227 -29.89 1.87 -68.23
C ILE A 227 -30.72 2.42 -69.39
N SER A 228 -30.07 3.13 -70.32
CA SER A 228 -30.70 3.50 -71.59
C SER A 228 -30.68 2.33 -72.55
N LEU A 229 -31.87 1.79 -72.87
CA LEU A 229 -32.00 0.73 -73.86
C LEU A 229 -31.86 1.29 -75.29
N PRO A 230 -31.25 0.53 -76.22
CA PRO A 230 -31.09 0.94 -77.61
C PRO A 230 -32.44 1.06 -78.33
N GLU A 231 -32.48 1.71 -79.49
CA GLU A 231 -33.70 1.78 -80.29
C GLU A 231 -34.15 0.38 -80.75
N ARG A 232 -35.47 0.13 -80.69
CA ARG A 232 -36.02 -1.14 -81.19
C ARG A 232 -35.92 -1.16 -82.71
N SER A 233 -35.43 -2.25 -83.27
CA SER A 233 -35.41 -2.49 -84.71
C SER A 233 -36.56 -3.40 -85.13
N SER A 234 -37.14 -3.14 -86.31
CA SER A 234 -38.14 -4.03 -86.91
C SER A 234 -37.50 -5.39 -87.22
N MET A 235 -38.21 -6.49 -86.96
CA MET A 235 -37.73 -7.87 -87.22
C MET A 235 -37.75 -8.28 -88.70
N LEU A 236 -37.55 -7.35 -89.63
CA LEU A 236 -37.34 -7.67 -91.04
C LEU A 236 -35.89 -8.11 -91.24
N HIS A 237 -35.67 -9.42 -91.31
CA HIS A 237 -34.66 -10.13 -92.14
C HIS A 237 -34.47 -11.57 -91.63
N ARG A 238 -35.52 -12.40 -91.74
CA ARG A 238 -35.38 -13.85 -91.94
C ARG A 238 -36.39 -14.29 -92.99
N THR A 239 -35.95 -15.14 -93.90
CA THR A 239 -36.65 -15.64 -95.09
C THR A 239 -37.91 -16.48 -94.80
N ASP A 240 -38.27 -16.66 -93.53
CA ASP A 240 -39.15 -17.73 -93.07
C ASP A 240 -40.32 -17.23 -92.19
N PHE A 241 -40.61 -15.92 -92.13
CA PHE A 241 -41.72 -15.35 -91.35
C PHE A 241 -42.78 -14.63 -92.21
N HIS A 242 -44.06 -14.92 -91.96
CA HIS A 242 -45.25 -14.36 -92.65
C HIS A 242 -45.61 -12.92 -92.20
N ASP A 243 -46.38 -12.21 -93.03
CA ASP A 243 -46.71 -10.76 -93.00
C ASP A 243 -47.19 -10.22 -91.63
N ASP A 244 -47.79 -11.05 -90.78
CA ASP A 244 -48.33 -10.63 -89.47
C ASP A 244 -47.26 -10.16 -88.48
N TYR A 245 -45.98 -10.43 -88.73
CA TYR A 245 -44.85 -10.05 -87.84
C TYR A 245 -44.10 -8.78 -88.28
N GLN A 246 -44.48 -8.12 -89.39
CA GLN A 246 -43.77 -6.93 -89.91
C GLN A 246 -43.78 -5.72 -88.95
N THR A 247 -44.68 -5.69 -87.98
CA THR A 247 -44.82 -4.57 -87.02
C THR A 247 -44.19 -4.84 -85.65
N VAL A 248 -43.63 -6.04 -85.40
CA VAL A 248 -43.06 -6.37 -84.10
C VAL A 248 -41.64 -5.80 -83.98
N MET A 249 -41.52 -4.78 -83.13
CA MET A 249 -40.25 -4.09 -82.84
C MET A 249 -39.52 -4.82 -81.70
N ALA A 250 -38.31 -5.31 -81.96
CA ALA A 250 -37.50 -6.04 -80.99
C ALA A 250 -36.15 -5.36 -80.75
N TYR A 251 -35.57 -5.56 -79.57
CA TYR A 251 -34.20 -5.14 -79.29
C TYR A 251 -33.21 -6.19 -79.78
N LYS A 252 -32.08 -5.76 -80.33
CA LYS A 252 -30.96 -6.66 -80.61
C LYS A 252 -30.30 -7.06 -79.29
N VAL A 253 -30.20 -8.36 -79.07
CA VAL A 253 -29.66 -8.95 -77.84
C VAL A 253 -28.24 -8.44 -77.55
N SER A 254 -27.39 -8.35 -78.57
CA SER A 254 -26.01 -7.84 -78.45
C SER A 254 -25.95 -6.40 -77.97
N GLU A 255 -26.83 -5.53 -78.46
CA GLU A 255 -26.88 -4.11 -78.10
C GLU A 255 -27.45 -3.89 -76.69
N VAL A 256 -28.43 -4.69 -76.28
CA VAL A 256 -28.95 -4.67 -74.90
C VAL A 256 -27.90 -5.17 -73.91
N ILE A 257 -27.20 -6.26 -74.24
CA ILE A 257 -26.09 -6.76 -73.41
C ILE A 257 -24.97 -5.71 -73.32
N ALA A 258 -24.66 -5.02 -74.41
CA ALA A 258 -23.69 -3.94 -74.41
C ALA A 258 -24.12 -2.77 -73.51
N ALA A 259 -25.40 -2.36 -73.57
CA ALA A 259 -25.94 -1.30 -72.73
C ALA A 259 -25.90 -1.65 -71.23
N ILE A 260 -26.28 -2.90 -70.88
CA ILE A 260 -26.25 -3.38 -69.48
C ILE A 260 -24.79 -3.48 -68.97
N ARG A 261 -23.86 -3.96 -69.80
CA ARG A 261 -22.43 -4.00 -69.45
C ARG A 261 -21.85 -2.59 -69.32
N ALA A 262 -22.25 -1.64 -70.17
CA ALA A 262 -21.83 -0.24 -70.09
C ALA A 262 -22.31 0.43 -68.78
N ALA A 263 -23.46 0.03 -68.25
CA ALA A 263 -23.94 0.43 -66.92
C ALA A 263 -23.19 -0.25 -65.74
N GLY A 264 -22.22 -1.13 -66.03
CA GLY A 264 -21.40 -1.82 -65.04
C GLY A 264 -22.07 -3.02 -64.38
N ILE A 265 -23.16 -3.54 -64.96
CA ILE A 265 -23.91 -4.69 -64.42
C ILE A 265 -23.40 -5.99 -65.07
N ARG A 266 -23.03 -6.95 -64.23
CA ARG A 266 -22.57 -8.27 -64.69
C ARG A 266 -23.76 -9.18 -64.97
N ILE A 267 -23.86 -9.70 -66.20
CA ILE A 267 -24.88 -10.68 -66.60
C ILE A 267 -24.27 -12.09 -66.54
N LYS A 268 -24.95 -13.04 -65.90
CA LYS A 268 -24.50 -14.44 -65.84
C LYS A 268 -25.16 -15.25 -66.97
N GLY A 269 -24.36 -15.69 -67.95
CA GLY A 269 -24.76 -16.65 -68.99
C GLY A 269 -25.09 -16.08 -70.38
N GLY A 270 -24.14 -15.42 -71.05
CA GLY A 270 -24.32 -15.04 -72.47
C GLY A 270 -23.01 -14.70 -73.19
N GLU A 271 -22.63 -15.55 -74.15
CA GLU A 271 -22.35 -15.04 -75.51
C GLU A 271 -23.67 -14.58 -76.14
#